data_AF-A0AAN0LJ64-F1
#
_entry.id   AF-A0AAN0LJ64-F1
#
_cell.length_a   1.000
_cell.length_b   1.000
_cell.length_c   1.000
_cell.angle_alpha   90.00
_cell.angle_beta   90.00
_cell.angle_gamma   90.00
#
_symmetry.space_group_name_H-M   'P 1'
#
loop_
_entity.id
_entity.type
_entity.pdbx_description
1 polymer ?
#
loop_
_entity_poly.entity_id
_entity_poly.type
_entity_poly.pdbx_seq_one_letter_code
_entity_poly.pdbx_strand_id
1 'polypeptide(L)'
;MRTTISAKGRKQLDRFMHRLMEPLSEEILADIEYNRMAREARYVEWKKAKATLGLWSARYQLHFAIYIFDRDVAGQEMTEQDEDMFSHRLSDLMQKMRAATAAQLRAPAPDQAAIEWKKRRLADEASWRGCITHEQLNEFIIKDEAFLEAHPIRKTKETRR
;
A
#
# COMPACT_ATOMS: atom_id res chain seq x y z
N MET A 1 -31.33 -8.17 37.26
CA MET A 1 -31.81 -9.46 36.68
C MET A 1 -30.60 -10.34 36.38
N ARG A 2 -30.42 -11.47 37.09
CA ARG A 2 -29.36 -12.45 36.80
C ARG A 2 -29.89 -13.46 35.78
N THR A 3 -29.40 -13.39 34.55
CA THR A 3 -29.69 -14.40 33.52
C THR A 3 -28.95 -15.69 33.84
N THR A 4 -29.66 -16.69 34.36
CA THR A 4 -29.12 -18.03 34.59
C THR A 4 -28.95 -18.76 33.26
N ILE A 5 -27.71 -19.01 32.86
CA ILE A 5 -27.36 -19.82 31.69
C ILE A 5 -27.88 -21.25 31.90
N SER A 6 -28.66 -21.77 30.94
CA SER A 6 -29.19 -23.15 31.02
C SER A 6 -28.06 -24.19 31.03
N ALA A 7 -28.31 -25.38 31.57
CA ALA A 7 -27.31 -26.46 31.66
C ALA A 7 -26.68 -26.84 30.29
N LYS A 8 -27.44 -26.71 29.20
CA LYS A 8 -26.95 -26.91 27.83
C LYS A 8 -26.00 -25.80 27.38
N GLY A 9 -26.33 -24.54 27.73
CA GLY A 9 -25.47 -23.37 27.50
C GLY A 9 -24.19 -23.41 28.32
N ARG A 10 -24.25 -23.96 29.54
CA ARG A 10 -23.08 -24.16 30.40
C ARG A 10 -22.11 -25.19 29.83
N LYS A 11 -22.60 -26.34 29.34
CA LYS A 11 -21.75 -27.35 28.66
C LYS A 11 -21.13 -26.85 27.35
N GLN A 12 -21.83 -25.99 26.60
CA GLN A 12 -21.27 -25.34 25.41
C GLN A 12 -20.19 -24.32 25.77
N LEU A 13 -20.43 -23.52 26.81
CA LEU A 13 -19.45 -22.57 27.34
C LEU A 13 -18.21 -23.30 27.86
N ASP A 14 -18.36 -24.37 28.64
CA ASP A 14 -17.23 -25.14 29.17
C ASP A 14 -16.40 -25.77 28.04
N ARG A 15 -17.05 -26.32 26.99
CA ARG A 15 -16.33 -26.82 25.80
C ARG A 15 -15.61 -25.71 25.03
N PHE A 16 -16.21 -24.54 24.96
CA PHE A 16 -15.61 -23.37 24.32
C PHE A 16 -14.40 -22.86 25.11
N MET A 17 -14.53 -22.74 26.43
CA MET A 17 -13.46 -22.33 27.33
C MET A 17 -12.32 -23.37 27.33
N HIS A 18 -12.62 -24.67 27.32
CA HIS A 18 -11.61 -25.71 27.19
C HIS A 18 -10.79 -25.59 25.90
N ARG A 19 -11.46 -25.34 24.76
CA ARG A 19 -10.78 -25.11 23.47
C ARG A 19 -9.97 -23.82 23.41
N LEU A 20 -10.34 -22.80 24.17
CA LEU A 20 -9.58 -21.55 24.26
C LEU A 20 -8.33 -21.69 25.11
N MET A 21 -8.36 -22.60 26.09
CA MET A 21 -7.25 -22.86 27.02
C MET A 21 -6.30 -23.96 26.51
N GLU A 22 -6.67 -24.67 25.44
CA GLU A 22 -5.74 -25.53 24.71
C GLU A 22 -4.67 -24.66 24.05
N PRO A 23 -3.38 -24.81 24.41
CA PRO A 23 -2.32 -24.07 23.77
C PRO A 23 -2.31 -24.40 22.28
N LEU A 24 -2.24 -23.37 21.45
CA LEU A 24 -2.06 -23.56 20.01
C LEU A 24 -0.76 -24.35 19.78
N SER A 25 -0.74 -25.26 18.80
CA SER A 25 0.47 -25.98 18.48
C SER A 25 1.58 -25.00 18.08
N GLU A 26 2.83 -25.32 18.43
CA GLU A 26 3.99 -24.48 18.10
C GLU A 26 4.11 -24.25 16.59
N GLU A 27 3.71 -25.22 15.76
CA GLU A 27 3.64 -25.09 14.29
C GLU A 27 2.68 -23.96 13.85
N ILE A 28 1.50 -23.86 14.44
CA ILE A 28 0.52 -22.81 14.10
C ILE A 28 1.01 -21.44 14.58
N LEU A 29 1.67 -21.38 15.73
CA LEU A 29 2.26 -20.15 16.25
C LEU A 29 3.42 -19.68 15.37
N ALA A 30 4.28 -20.61 14.93
CA ALA A 30 5.38 -20.36 14.01
C ALA A 30 4.90 -19.88 12.64
N ASP A 31 3.83 -20.47 12.08
CA ASP A 31 3.26 -20.04 10.80
C ASP A 31 2.65 -18.63 10.87
N ILE A 32 1.94 -18.31 11.96
CA ILE A 32 1.34 -16.97 12.15
C ILE A 32 2.44 -15.92 12.34
N GLU A 33 3.47 -16.23 13.12
CA GLU A 33 4.61 -15.33 13.33
C GLU A 33 5.43 -15.15 12.05
N TYR A 34 5.68 -16.22 11.31
CA TYR A 34 6.32 -16.18 9.99
C TYR A 34 5.52 -15.32 9.01
N ASN A 35 4.20 -15.55 8.90
CA ASN A 35 3.32 -14.76 8.02
C ASN A 35 3.32 -13.28 8.42
N ARG A 36 3.37 -12.98 9.73
CA ARG A 36 3.51 -11.60 10.22
C ARG A 36 4.84 -11.00 9.79
N MET A 37 5.96 -11.69 10.00
CA MET A 37 7.29 -11.22 9.63
C MET A 37 7.44 -11.02 8.12
N ALA A 38 6.92 -11.95 7.31
CA ALA A 38 6.95 -11.85 5.86
C ALA A 38 6.18 -10.63 5.35
N ARG A 39 5.02 -10.33 5.96
CA ARG A 39 4.25 -9.12 5.63
C ARG A 39 4.90 -7.85 6.16
N GLU A 40 5.53 -7.87 7.32
CA GLU A 40 6.28 -6.73 7.86
C GLU A 40 7.46 -6.37 6.93
N ALA A 41 8.19 -7.37 6.43
CA ALA A 41 9.28 -7.16 5.47
C ALA A 41 8.79 -6.46 4.19
N ARG A 42 7.64 -6.90 3.64
CA ARG A 42 7.00 -6.21 2.50
C ARG A 42 6.54 -4.80 2.86
N TYR A 43 6.02 -4.62 4.07
CA TYR A 43 5.52 -3.32 4.54
C TYR A 43 6.65 -2.29 4.61
N VAL A 44 7.83 -2.67 5.09
CA VAL A 44 9.01 -1.79 5.16
C VAL A 44 9.39 -1.29 3.76
N GLU A 45 9.51 -2.19 2.79
CA GLU A 45 9.88 -1.82 1.41
C GLU A 45 8.80 -0.98 0.73
N TRP A 46 7.53 -1.36 0.89
CA TRP A 46 6.40 -0.57 0.41
C TRP A 46 6.37 0.84 0.99
N LYS A 47 6.61 0.96 2.30
CA LYS A 47 6.62 2.25 3.01
C LYS A 47 7.73 3.17 2.51
N LYS A 48 8.93 2.64 2.27
CA LYS A 48 10.04 3.40 1.67
C LYS A 48 9.65 3.93 0.29
N ALA A 49 9.13 3.07 -0.58
CA ALA A 49 8.74 3.47 -1.93
C ALA A 49 7.60 4.51 -1.91
N LYS A 50 6.60 4.32 -1.03
CA LYS A 50 5.52 5.28 -0.82
C LYS A 50 6.02 6.65 -0.33
N ALA A 51 6.96 6.65 0.62
CA ALA A 51 7.56 7.88 1.11
C ALA A 51 8.34 8.62 0.01
N THR A 52 9.10 7.89 -0.82
CA THR A 52 9.82 8.46 -1.97
C THR A 52 8.86 9.09 -2.98
N LEU A 53 7.75 8.40 -3.33
CA LEU A 53 6.73 8.99 -4.19
C LEU A 53 6.13 10.25 -3.56
N GLY A 54 5.79 10.20 -2.27
CA GLY A 54 5.26 11.34 -1.52
C GLY A 54 6.19 12.56 -1.55
N LEU A 55 7.50 12.36 -1.38
CA LEU A 55 8.50 13.43 -1.46
C LEU A 55 8.47 14.13 -2.82
N TRP A 56 8.51 13.36 -3.92
CA TRP A 56 8.55 13.96 -5.25
C TRP A 56 7.23 14.64 -5.63
N SER A 57 6.11 14.07 -5.23
CA SER A 57 4.79 14.69 -5.39
C SER A 57 4.71 16.02 -4.63
N ALA A 58 5.16 16.07 -3.38
CA ALA A 58 5.16 17.29 -2.57
C ALA A 58 6.10 18.36 -3.16
N ARG A 59 7.29 17.98 -3.64
CA ARG A 59 8.22 18.90 -4.31
C ARG A 59 7.61 19.49 -5.57
N TYR A 60 6.97 18.66 -6.40
CA TYR A 60 6.27 19.12 -7.59
C TYR A 60 5.20 20.15 -7.24
N GLN A 61 4.35 19.85 -6.26
CA GLN A 61 3.28 20.76 -5.81
C GLN A 61 3.82 22.07 -5.25
N LEU A 62 4.89 22.01 -4.44
CA LEU A 62 5.53 23.21 -3.88
C LEU A 62 6.07 24.12 -4.98
N HIS A 63 6.85 23.57 -5.92
CA HIS A 63 7.39 24.36 -7.02
C HIS A 63 6.27 24.94 -7.89
N PHE A 64 5.23 24.17 -8.17
CA PHE A 64 4.06 24.66 -8.90
C PHE A 64 3.37 25.83 -8.19
N ALA A 65 3.17 25.72 -6.87
CA ALA A 65 2.55 26.78 -6.07
C ALA A 65 3.40 28.06 -6.01
N ILE A 66 4.73 27.92 -5.91
CA ILE A 66 5.65 29.07 -5.92
C ILE A 66 5.51 29.85 -7.23
N TYR A 67 5.54 29.17 -8.37
CA TYR A 67 5.39 29.82 -9.67
C TYR A 67 4.06 30.55 -9.83
N ILE A 68 2.95 29.92 -9.43
CA ILE A 68 1.64 30.57 -9.46
C ILE A 68 1.62 31.81 -8.55
N PHE A 69 2.23 31.72 -7.36
CA PHE A 69 2.32 32.87 -6.46
C PHE A 69 3.15 34.00 -7.07
N ASP A 70 4.35 33.72 -7.56
CA ASP A 70 5.26 34.74 -8.10
C ASP A 70 4.63 35.46 -9.30
N ARG A 71 3.99 34.70 -10.19
CA ARG A 71 3.33 35.22 -11.40
C ARG A 71 2.02 35.95 -11.09
N ASP A 72 1.11 35.31 -10.36
CA ASP A 72 -0.29 35.78 -10.26
C ASP A 72 -0.56 36.62 -9.00
N VAL A 73 0.27 36.51 -7.96
CA VAL A 73 0.05 37.18 -6.67
C VAL A 73 1.09 38.26 -6.40
N ALA A 74 2.38 37.93 -6.54
CA ALA A 74 3.46 38.90 -6.34
C ALA A 74 3.58 39.88 -7.53
N GLY A 75 2.98 39.53 -8.68
CA GLY A 75 3.02 40.35 -9.89
C GLY A 75 4.44 40.48 -10.44
N GLN A 76 5.29 39.48 -10.20
CA GLN A 76 6.65 39.48 -10.72
C GLN A 76 6.59 39.27 -12.24
N GLU A 77 7.15 40.22 -13.00
CA GLU A 77 7.34 40.04 -14.43
C GLU A 77 8.33 38.89 -14.65
N MET A 78 7.84 37.77 -15.18
CA MET A 78 8.68 36.64 -15.55
C MET A 78 9.26 36.87 -16.93
N THR A 79 10.58 36.72 -17.07
CA THR A 79 11.20 36.67 -18.39
C THR A 79 10.96 35.31 -19.04
N GLU A 80 11.12 35.22 -20.36
CA GLU A 80 11.07 33.94 -21.09
C GLU A 80 12.06 32.91 -20.50
N GLN A 81 13.24 33.36 -20.09
CA GLN A 81 14.23 32.51 -19.43
C GLN A 81 13.75 31.96 -18.08
N ASP A 82 13.02 32.75 -17.30
CA ASP A 82 12.48 32.30 -16.01
C ASP A 82 11.40 31.23 -16.21
N GLU A 83 10.52 31.44 -17.20
CA GLU A 83 9.47 30.48 -17.55
C GLU A 83 10.06 29.16 -18.07
N ASP A 84 11.07 29.23 -18.94
CA ASP A 84 11.79 28.06 -19.44
C ASP A 84 12.46 27.28 -18.30
N MET A 85 13.18 27.98 -17.44
CA MET A 85 13.86 27.35 -16.30
C MET A 85 12.85 26.68 -15.35
N PHE A 86 11.69 27.31 -15.14
CA PHE A 86 10.61 26.75 -14.35
C PHE A 86 9.99 25.50 -15.02
N SER A 87 9.71 25.58 -16.32
CA SER A 87 9.18 24.46 -17.13
C SER A 87 10.11 23.25 -17.09
N HIS A 88 11.42 23.46 -17.28
CA HIS A 88 12.44 22.43 -17.14
C HIS A 88 12.43 21.80 -15.75
N ARG A 89 12.35 22.63 -14.70
CA ARG A 89 12.31 22.15 -13.32
C ARG A 89 11.08 21.29 -13.04
N LEU A 90 9.91 21.69 -13.52
CA LEU A 90 8.68 20.90 -13.38
C LEU A 90 8.76 19.58 -14.15
N SER A 91 9.30 19.61 -15.37
CA SER A 91 9.51 18.41 -16.18
C SER A 91 10.41 17.39 -15.46
N ASP A 92 11.53 17.85 -14.90
CA ASP A 92 12.44 17.02 -14.08
C ASP A 92 11.74 16.40 -12.87
N LEU A 93 10.94 17.19 -12.15
CA LEU A 93 10.19 16.70 -10.99
C LEU A 93 9.13 15.69 -11.39
N MET A 94 8.45 15.92 -12.53
CA MET A 94 7.47 14.99 -13.06
C MET A 94 8.12 13.66 -13.48
N GLN A 95 9.31 13.69 -14.10
CA GLN A 95 10.06 12.46 -14.41
C GLN A 95 10.46 11.69 -13.15
N LYS A 96 10.96 12.39 -12.11
CA LYS A 96 11.29 11.78 -10.82
C LYS A 96 10.05 11.18 -10.14
N MET A 97 8.91 11.86 -10.25
CA MET A 97 7.64 11.36 -9.73
C MET A 97 7.19 10.10 -10.49
N ARG A 98 7.27 10.06 -11.83
CA ARG A 98 6.97 8.86 -12.63
C ARG A 98 7.88 7.68 -12.26
N ALA A 99 9.18 7.93 -12.13
CA ALA A 99 10.14 6.91 -11.71
C ALA A 99 9.82 6.37 -10.30
N ALA A 100 9.47 7.26 -9.35
CA ALA A 100 9.08 6.87 -8.00
C ALA A 100 7.74 6.10 -7.96
N THR A 101 6.76 6.49 -8.78
CA THR A 101 5.51 5.75 -8.96
C THR A 101 5.80 4.33 -9.45
N ALA A 102 6.65 4.20 -10.47
CA ALA A 102 7.06 2.92 -11.01
C ALA A 102 7.86 2.07 -10.00
N ALA A 103 8.67 2.68 -9.14
CA ALA A 103 9.36 1.99 -8.05
C ALA A 103 8.36 1.45 -7.00
N GLN A 104 7.34 2.23 -6.62
CA GLN A 104 6.30 1.76 -5.72
C GLN A 104 5.42 0.66 -6.35
N LEU A 105 5.14 0.73 -7.65
CA LEU A 105 4.40 -0.32 -8.36
C LEU A 105 5.17 -1.65 -8.39
N ARG A 106 6.51 -1.60 -8.46
CA ARG A 106 7.39 -2.78 -8.34
C ARG A 106 7.51 -3.30 -6.91
N ALA A 107 7.39 -2.42 -5.91
CA ALA A 107 7.51 -2.83 -4.51
C ALA A 107 6.41 -3.84 -4.14
N PRO A 108 6.72 -4.91 -3.38
CA PRO A 108 5.74 -5.93 -3.04
C PRO A 108 4.63 -5.34 -2.17
N ALA A 109 3.38 -5.65 -2.49
CA ALA A 109 2.24 -5.17 -1.70
C ALA A 109 2.15 -5.94 -0.36
N PRO A 110 2.05 -5.23 0.79
CA PRO A 110 1.92 -5.87 2.10
C PRO A 110 0.48 -6.26 2.47
N ASP A 111 -0.51 -5.63 1.85
CA ASP A 111 -1.93 -5.78 2.16
C ASP A 111 -2.83 -5.54 0.95
N GLN A 112 -4.14 -5.79 1.13
CA GLN A 112 -5.14 -5.60 0.08
C GLN A 112 -5.25 -4.14 -0.36
N ALA A 113 -5.08 -3.18 0.55
CA ALA A 113 -5.19 -1.77 0.22
C ALA A 113 -4.09 -1.30 -0.74
N ALA A 114 -2.87 -1.85 -0.59
CA ALA A 114 -1.76 -1.65 -1.51
C ALA A 114 -2.04 -2.27 -2.89
N ILE A 115 -2.65 -3.46 -2.94
CA ILE A 115 -3.08 -4.08 -4.21
C ILE A 115 -4.13 -3.21 -4.91
N GLU A 116 -5.16 -2.75 -4.18
CA GLU A 116 -6.18 -1.85 -4.74
C GLU A 116 -5.58 -0.50 -5.19
N TRP A 117 -4.51 -0.04 -4.54
CA TRP A 117 -3.75 1.10 -5.03
C TRP A 117 -3.06 0.80 -6.37
N LYS A 118 -2.42 -0.37 -6.53
CA LYS A 118 -1.80 -0.78 -7.80
C LYS A 118 -2.84 -0.91 -8.92
N LYS A 119 -4.00 -1.53 -8.64
CA LYS A 119 -5.12 -1.66 -9.58
C LYS A 119 -5.66 -0.31 -10.04
N ARG A 120 -5.80 0.66 -9.13
CA ARG A 120 -6.19 2.03 -9.52
C ARG A 120 -5.15 2.70 -10.41
N ARG A 121 -3.85 2.44 -10.17
CA ARG A 121 -2.78 2.96 -11.03
C ARG A 121 -2.75 2.29 -12.40
N LEU A 122 -3.17 1.03 -12.52
CA LEU A 122 -3.34 0.39 -13.83
C LEU A 122 -4.30 1.18 -14.73
N ALA A 123 -5.34 1.80 -14.17
CA ALA A 123 -6.26 2.65 -14.92
C ALA A 123 -5.70 4.06 -15.25
N ASP A 124 -4.62 4.48 -14.59
CA ASP A 124 -4.00 5.81 -14.70
C ASP A 124 -2.56 5.69 -15.26
N GLU A 125 -2.47 5.37 -16.56
CA GLU A 125 -1.20 5.12 -17.27
C GLU A 125 -0.28 6.36 -17.26
N ALA A 126 -0.84 7.57 -17.28
CA ALA A 126 -0.07 8.82 -17.37
C ALA A 126 0.94 9.00 -16.23
N SER A 127 0.65 8.41 -15.06
CA SER A 127 1.47 8.51 -13.86
C SER A 127 2.74 7.65 -13.86
N TRP A 128 2.87 6.68 -14.77
CA TRP A 128 4.02 5.76 -14.86
C TRP A 128 4.42 5.36 -16.29
N ARG A 129 3.75 5.92 -17.31
CA ARG A 129 4.03 5.69 -18.75
C ARG A 129 5.54 5.77 -19.04
N GLY A 130 6.04 4.74 -19.73
CA GLY A 130 7.44 4.63 -20.14
C GLY A 130 8.39 4.06 -19.07
N CYS A 131 7.93 3.85 -17.83
CA CYS A 131 8.76 3.25 -16.78
C CYS A 131 8.49 1.77 -16.53
N ILE A 132 7.27 1.30 -16.77
CA ILE A 132 6.83 -0.12 -16.71
C ILE A 132 5.78 -0.36 -17.80
N THR A 133 5.57 -1.61 -18.19
CA THR A 133 4.47 -1.99 -19.09
C THR A 133 3.22 -2.42 -18.31
N HIS A 134 2.06 -2.45 -18.98
CA HIS A 134 0.82 -2.95 -18.41
C HIS A 134 0.93 -4.42 -17.97
N GLU A 135 1.60 -5.25 -18.77
CA GLU A 135 1.84 -6.66 -18.50
C GLU A 135 2.65 -6.83 -17.23
N GLN A 136 3.74 -6.08 -17.07
CA GLN A 136 4.57 -6.09 -15.87
C GLN A 136 3.76 -5.70 -14.63
N LEU A 137 2.91 -4.67 -14.72
CA LEU A 137 2.08 -4.26 -13.60
C LEU A 137 1.06 -5.34 -13.22
N ASN A 138 0.43 -5.98 -14.20
CA ASN A 138 -0.48 -7.10 -13.95
C ASN A 138 0.25 -8.28 -13.29
N GLU A 139 1.45 -8.63 -13.76
CA GLU A 139 2.28 -9.66 -13.12
C GLU A 139 2.60 -9.35 -11.66
N PHE A 140 2.92 -8.09 -11.33
CA PHE A 140 3.16 -7.68 -9.95
C PHE A 140 1.91 -7.84 -9.09
N ILE A 141 0.74 -7.46 -9.61
CA ILE A 141 -0.54 -7.60 -8.91
C ILE A 141 -0.84 -9.07 -8.63
N ILE A 142 -0.72 -9.94 -9.64
CA ILE A 142 -0.97 -11.39 -9.50
C ILE A 142 -0.03 -12.01 -8.46
N LYS A 143 1.27 -11.68 -8.51
CA LYS A 143 2.26 -12.15 -7.53
C LYS A 143 1.93 -11.70 -6.11
N ASP A 144 1.43 -10.48 -5.95
CA ASP A 144 1.05 -9.94 -4.65
C ASP A 144 -0.24 -10.59 -4.12
N GLU A 145 -1.25 -10.80 -4.97
CA GLU A 145 -2.47 -11.52 -4.61
C GLU A 145 -2.17 -12.94 -4.15
N ALA A 146 -1.38 -13.69 -4.94
CA ALA A 146 -0.96 -15.05 -4.59
C ALA A 146 -0.18 -15.10 -3.26
N PHE A 147 0.66 -14.09 -3.00
CA PHE A 147 1.37 -14.02 -1.72
C PHE A 147 0.42 -13.80 -0.54
N LEU A 148 -0.55 -12.89 -0.66
CA LEU A 148 -1.50 -12.62 0.43
C LEU A 148 -2.39 -13.83 0.73
N GLU A 149 -2.74 -14.61 -0.30
CA GLU A 149 -3.47 -15.87 -0.17
C GLU A 149 -2.62 -16.93 0.55
N ALA A 150 -1.35 -17.09 0.16
CA ALA A 150 -0.42 -18.04 0.78
C ALA A 150 -0.02 -17.68 2.22
N HIS A 151 -0.11 -16.40 2.62
CA HIS A 151 0.34 -15.93 3.94
C HIS A 151 -0.80 -15.23 4.71
N PRO A 152 -1.83 -15.95 5.16
CA PRO A 152 -2.94 -15.37 5.91
C PRO A 152 -2.53 -14.94 7.34
N ILE A 153 -2.93 -13.74 7.78
CA ILE A 153 -2.72 -13.24 9.17
C ILE A 153 -3.95 -13.45 10.07
N ARG A 154 -5.07 -13.86 9.48
CA ARG A 154 -6.27 -14.27 10.22
C ARG A 154 -6.70 -15.60 9.62
N LYS A 155 -7.12 -16.54 10.46
CA LYS A 155 -7.84 -17.72 9.98
C LYS A 155 -9.02 -17.20 9.17
N THR A 156 -8.95 -17.34 7.85
CA THR A 156 -10.13 -17.32 6.99
C THR A 156 -11.07 -18.32 7.64
N LYS A 157 -12.25 -17.87 8.08
CA LYS A 157 -13.30 -18.81 8.46
C LYS A 157 -13.55 -19.61 7.19
N GLU A 158 -12.99 -20.80 7.10
CA GLU A 158 -13.44 -21.80 6.14
C GLU A 158 -14.94 -21.89 6.36
N THR A 159 -15.68 -21.35 5.40
CA THR A 159 -17.12 -21.55 5.33
C THR A 159 -17.25 -23.04 5.03
N ARG A 160 -17.35 -23.86 6.08
CA ARG A 160 -17.74 -25.27 5.98
C ARG A 160 -19.03 -25.30 5.16
N ARG A 161 -18.90 -25.69 3.90
CA ARG A 161 -20.02 -26.21 3.12
C ARG A 161 -20.15 -27.70 3.44
#